data_AF-A0A3D5SQ34-F1
#
_entry.id   AF-A0A3D5SQ34-F1
#
_cell.length_a   1.000
_cell.length_b   1.000
_cell.length_c   1.000
_cell.angle_alpha   90.00
_cell.angle_beta   90.00
_cell.angle_gamma   90.00
#
_symmetry.space_group_name_H-M   'P 1'
#
loop_
_entity.id
_entity.type
_entity.pdbx_description
1 polymer ?
#
loop_
_entity_poly.entity_id
_entity_poly.type
_entity_poly.pdbx_seq_one_letter_code
_entity_poly.pdbx_strand_id
1 'polypeptide(L)'
;MTICPCCGFKSVYILNRTVGDACSGCGARAVGEPLPRPEHELPSYGRSLVLTVAGALMVLVFFVETIIALAQRVPFSFSFWSWVAAAETASWRLKWVAIPATLFVLFGSRKLYRSIVRLPSDFCGLRYARRGYAASLAVPLSILVMIGVTVPERLRHRQWGIEAGQYALGYTFDRAFFQYREKFGKMPNDLSDLRQVPDPDGSIAAALNSLDPLAYTNAYRPWADVAALPKQKPRTLRGAVIRNASLNTATDDSLSDSLGEGLSFTNYDLRLPGPDNLMGTEDDLLVRDGVITNASETLRRVSSTTSATQKRQP
;
A
#
# COMPACT_ATOMS: atom_id res chain seq x y z
N MET A 1 -10.43 -42.15 31.56
CA MET A 1 -10.48 -41.54 32.91
C MET A 1 -11.68 -42.13 33.61
N THR A 2 -11.48 -42.75 34.76
CA THR A 2 -12.57 -43.23 35.60
C THR A 2 -12.81 -42.21 36.72
N ILE A 3 -14.06 -41.77 36.83
CA ILE A 3 -14.50 -40.85 37.88
C ILE A 3 -15.08 -41.70 39.01
N CYS A 4 -14.69 -41.45 40.25
CA CYS A 4 -15.32 -42.12 41.39
C CYS A 4 -16.80 -41.74 41.45
N PRO A 5 -17.74 -42.71 41.40
CA PRO A 5 -19.18 -42.40 41.39
C PRO A 5 -19.66 -41.78 42.71
N CYS A 6 -18.96 -42.02 43.82
CA CYS A 6 -19.34 -41.50 45.13
C CYS A 6 -18.98 -40.02 45.32
N CYS A 7 -17.79 -39.60 44.90
CA CYS A 7 -17.28 -38.25 45.20
C CYS A 7 -16.83 -37.44 43.98
N GLY A 8 -16.94 -37.98 42.77
CA GLY A 8 -16.53 -37.28 41.55
C GLY A 8 -15.01 -37.14 41.37
N PHE A 9 -14.19 -37.72 42.26
CA PHE A 9 -12.74 -37.59 42.19
C PHE A 9 -12.20 -38.29 40.93
N LYS A 10 -11.52 -37.52 40.06
CA LYS A 10 -10.85 -38.02 38.86
C LYS A 10 -9.53 -38.62 39.28
N SER A 11 -9.39 -39.95 39.19
CA SER A 11 -8.08 -40.58 39.32
C SER A 11 -7.73 -41.35 38.04
N VAL A 12 -6.48 -41.22 37.60
CA VAL A 12 -5.99 -41.80 36.35
C VAL A 12 -5.71 -43.31 36.49
N TYR A 13 -5.69 -43.84 37.71
CA TYR A 13 -5.12 -45.16 38.04
C TYR A 13 -6.10 -46.21 38.60
N ILE A 14 -7.41 -45.94 38.68
CA ILE A 14 -8.37 -46.91 39.26
C ILE A 14 -8.46 -48.23 38.47
N LEU A 15 -8.21 -48.23 37.16
CA LEU A 15 -8.40 -49.43 36.33
C LEU A 15 -7.26 -50.47 36.42
N ASN A 16 -6.09 -50.11 36.94
CA ASN A 16 -4.95 -51.02 37.07
C ASN A 16 -4.60 -51.35 38.52
N ARG A 17 -5.41 -50.88 39.47
CA ARG A 17 -5.26 -51.19 40.89
C ARG A 17 -5.99 -52.49 41.17
N THR A 18 -5.28 -53.43 41.78
CA THR A 18 -5.86 -54.64 42.35
C THR A 18 -7.02 -54.27 43.29
N VAL A 19 -7.99 -55.16 43.41
CA VAL A 19 -9.33 -55.02 44.05
C VAL A 19 -9.34 -54.48 45.51
N GLY A 20 -8.20 -54.07 46.08
CA GLY A 20 -8.06 -53.57 47.44
C GLY A 20 -7.98 -52.05 47.62
N ASP A 21 -7.61 -51.27 46.60
CA ASP A 21 -7.25 -49.86 46.84
C ASP A 21 -8.46 -48.91 46.75
N ALA A 22 -8.84 -48.36 47.91
CA ALA A 22 -9.91 -47.40 48.06
C ALA A 22 -9.65 -46.06 47.34
N CYS A 23 -10.72 -45.37 46.95
CA CYS A 23 -10.65 -44.00 46.43
C CYS A 23 -10.02 -43.07 47.47
N SER A 24 -8.96 -42.35 47.10
CA SER A 24 -8.27 -41.42 48.02
C SER A 24 -9.14 -40.27 48.52
N GLY A 25 -10.22 -39.93 47.80
CA GLY A 25 -11.12 -38.83 48.17
C GLY A 25 -12.23 -39.22 49.14
N CYS A 26 -12.81 -40.42 49.03
CA CYS A 26 -13.97 -40.83 49.82
C CYS A 26 -13.88 -42.23 50.45
N GLY A 27 -12.77 -42.94 50.26
CA GLY A 27 -12.60 -44.29 50.78
C GLY A 27 -13.42 -45.38 50.07
N ALA A 28 -14.23 -45.03 49.05
CA ALA A 28 -15.04 -46.00 48.32
C ALA A 28 -14.15 -47.02 47.60
N ARG A 29 -14.44 -48.32 47.77
CA ARG A 29 -13.76 -49.43 47.10
C ARG A 29 -14.60 -49.90 45.91
N ALA A 30 -13.94 -50.32 44.84
CA ALA A 30 -14.63 -50.96 43.73
C ALA A 30 -15.16 -52.32 44.20
N VAL A 31 -16.47 -52.51 44.13
CA VAL A 31 -17.11 -53.79 44.45
C VAL A 31 -17.41 -54.50 43.13
N GLY A 32 -16.67 -55.57 42.86
CA GLY A 32 -16.82 -56.40 41.65
C GLY A 32 -15.85 -56.04 40.51
N GLU A 33 -15.77 -56.94 39.55
CA GLU A 33 -15.06 -56.71 38.29
C GLU A 33 -15.74 -55.55 37.53
N PRO A 34 -14.98 -54.72 36.80
CA PRO A 34 -15.57 -53.67 35.99
C PRO A 34 -16.59 -54.28 35.02
N LEU A 35 -17.77 -53.65 34.91
CA LEU A 35 -18.80 -54.09 33.97
C LEU A 35 -18.17 -54.33 32.59
N PRO A 36 -18.48 -55.47 31.93
CA PRO A 36 -18.00 -55.71 30.58
C PRO A 36 -18.42 -54.53 29.72
N ARG A 37 -17.50 -54.06 28.87
CA ARG A 37 -17.85 -52.99 27.93
C ARG A 37 -19.07 -53.46 27.12
N PRO A 38 -20.06 -52.58 26.91
CA PRO A 38 -21.22 -52.96 26.11
C PRO A 38 -20.73 -53.46 24.75
N GLU A 39 -21.28 -54.58 24.28
CA GLU A 39 -20.89 -55.19 23.00
C GLU A 39 -21.05 -54.21 21.83
N HIS A 40 -21.88 -53.18 22.00
CA HIS A 40 -22.16 -52.13 21.03
C HIS A 40 -22.04 -50.75 21.68
N GLU A 41 -20.88 -50.09 21.53
CA GLU A 41 -20.75 -48.66 21.82
C GLU A 41 -21.46 -47.86 20.70
N LEU A 42 -22.35 -46.93 21.07
CA LEU A 42 -23.00 -46.07 20.08
C LEU A 42 -21.95 -45.20 19.39
N PRO A 43 -21.94 -45.11 18.05
CA PRO A 43 -20.96 -44.33 17.33
C PRO A 43 -21.08 -42.85 17.71
N SER A 44 -19.94 -42.20 17.95
CA SER A 44 -19.92 -40.83 18.47
C SER A 44 -19.99 -39.77 17.36
N TYR A 45 -20.90 -38.81 17.51
CA TYR A 45 -21.05 -37.64 16.60
C TYR A 45 -20.12 -36.47 16.95
N GLY A 46 -19.44 -36.52 18.10
CA GLY A 46 -18.71 -35.36 18.63
C GLY A 46 -17.68 -34.79 17.65
N ARG A 47 -16.90 -35.64 16.98
CA ARG A 47 -15.86 -35.20 16.05
C ARG A 47 -16.41 -34.63 14.74
N SER A 48 -17.49 -35.20 14.21
CA SER A 48 -18.13 -34.70 12.98
C SER A 48 -18.86 -33.39 13.24
N LEU A 49 -19.43 -33.20 14.44
CA LEU A 49 -20.03 -31.93 14.87
C LEU A 49 -18.98 -30.83 15.00
N VAL A 50 -17.86 -31.08 15.69
CA VAL A 50 -16.76 -30.10 15.84
C VAL A 50 -16.24 -29.64 14.47
N LEU A 51 -16.03 -30.56 13.53
CA LEU A 51 -15.62 -30.22 12.16
C LEU A 51 -16.63 -29.33 11.43
N THR A 52 -17.91 -29.64 11.59
CA THR A 52 -19.00 -28.91 10.91
C THR A 52 -19.13 -27.49 11.48
N VAL A 53 -19.12 -27.36 12.81
CA VAL A 53 -19.21 -26.08 13.51
C VAL A 53 -17.98 -25.21 13.22
N ALA A 54 -16.77 -25.78 13.26
CA ALA A 54 -15.55 -25.03 12.96
C ALA A 54 -15.56 -24.50 11.51
N GLY A 55 -15.94 -25.34 10.53
CA GLY A 55 -16.05 -24.92 9.14
C GLY A 55 -17.13 -23.86 8.91
N ALA A 56 -18.30 -24.03 9.52
CA ALA A 56 -19.40 -23.05 9.43
C ALA A 56 -19.02 -21.70 10.05
N LEU A 57 -18.34 -21.71 11.20
CA LEU A 57 -17.88 -20.50 11.87
C LEU A 57 -16.87 -19.72 11.01
N MET A 58 -15.93 -20.42 10.37
CA MET A 58 -14.98 -19.78 9.45
C MET A 58 -15.68 -19.10 8.27
N VAL A 59 -16.69 -19.75 7.68
CA VAL A 59 -17.49 -19.17 6.58
C VAL A 59 -18.29 -17.97 7.09
N LEU A 60 -18.90 -18.06 8.26
CA LEU A 60 -19.71 -17.00 8.85
C LEU A 60 -18.87 -15.75 9.13
N VAL A 61 -17.69 -15.90 9.75
CA VAL A 61 -16.78 -14.78 10.03
C VAL A 61 -16.38 -14.07 8.73
N PHE A 62 -15.98 -14.83 7.70
CA PHE A 62 -15.62 -14.26 6.41
C PHE A 62 -16.79 -13.53 5.74
N PHE A 63 -18.00 -14.09 5.83
CA PHE A 63 -19.20 -13.50 5.24
C PHE A 63 -19.62 -12.21 5.97
N VAL A 64 -19.58 -12.18 7.31
CA VAL A 64 -19.86 -10.98 8.11
C VAL A 64 -18.88 -9.86 7.78
N GLU A 65 -17.58 -10.14 7.72
CA GLU A 65 -16.57 -9.15 7.32
C GLU A 65 -16.80 -8.62 5.90
N THR A 66 -17.23 -9.49 4.98
CA THR A 66 -17.57 -9.09 3.61
C THR A 66 -18.79 -8.15 3.59
N ILE A 67 -19.82 -8.42 4.40
CA ILE A 67 -20.99 -7.52 4.52
C ILE A 67 -20.58 -6.16 5.11
N ILE A 68 -19.77 -6.15 6.18
CA ILE A 68 -19.27 -4.91 6.79
C ILE A 68 -18.49 -4.10 5.76
N ALA A 69 -17.61 -4.75 5.00
CA ALA A 69 -16.84 -4.09 3.95
C ALA A 69 -17.70 -3.57 2.80
N LEU A 70 -18.78 -4.27 2.44
CA LEU A 70 -19.74 -3.81 1.44
C LEU A 70 -20.53 -2.59 1.93
N ALA A 71 -20.96 -2.58 3.19
CA ALA A 71 -21.70 -1.48 3.81
C ALA A 71 -20.88 -0.18 3.91
N GLN A 72 -19.56 -0.29 3.99
CA GLN A 72 -18.65 0.86 4.04
C GLN A 72 -18.37 1.49 2.67
N ARG A 73 -18.81 0.88 1.56
CA ARG A 73 -18.60 1.42 0.20
C ARG A 73 -19.68 2.42 -0.16
N VAL A 74 -19.27 3.59 -0.63
CA VAL A 74 -20.15 4.64 -1.16
C VAL A 74 -19.78 4.89 -2.64
N PRO A 75 -20.71 4.76 -3.59
CA PRO A 75 -22.11 4.36 -3.42
C PRO A 75 -22.27 2.86 -3.13
N PHE A 76 -23.28 2.54 -2.32
CA PHE A 76 -23.66 1.16 -2.03
C PHE A 76 -24.29 0.52 -3.27
N SER A 77 -23.71 -0.58 -3.75
CA SER A 77 -24.22 -1.31 -4.92
C SER A 77 -24.07 -2.81 -4.71
N PHE A 78 -25.11 -3.56 -5.05
CA PHE A 78 -25.12 -5.03 -5.01
C PHE A 78 -24.60 -5.67 -6.30
N SER A 79 -23.75 -4.95 -7.06
CA SER A 79 -23.15 -5.54 -8.26
C SER A 79 -22.20 -6.68 -7.88
N PHE A 80 -22.07 -7.69 -8.75
CA PHE A 80 -21.11 -8.78 -8.55
C PHE A 80 -19.70 -8.26 -8.25
N TRP A 81 -19.26 -7.24 -9.01
CA TRP A 81 -17.94 -6.62 -8.81
C TRP A 81 -17.81 -5.88 -7.49
N SER A 82 -18.89 -5.24 -7.02
CA SER A 82 -18.92 -4.60 -5.71
C SER A 82 -18.77 -5.62 -4.59
N TRP A 83 -19.39 -6.80 -4.74
CA TRP A 83 -19.28 -7.90 -3.79
C TRP A 83 -17.88 -8.52 -3.79
N VAL A 84 -17.32 -8.80 -4.97
CA VAL A 84 -15.93 -9.30 -5.10
C VAL A 84 -14.94 -8.33 -4.48
N ALA A 85 -15.08 -7.04 -4.76
CA ALA A 85 -14.20 -6.03 -4.23
C ALA A 85 -14.40 -5.84 -2.71
N ALA A 86 -15.62 -6.00 -2.18
CA ALA A 86 -15.87 -6.04 -0.73
C ALA A 86 -15.19 -7.25 -0.07
N ALA A 87 -15.30 -8.43 -0.70
CA ALA A 87 -14.65 -9.65 -0.24
C ALA A 87 -13.11 -9.53 -0.29
N GLU A 88 -12.57 -8.84 -1.30
CA GLU A 88 -11.15 -8.49 -1.34
C GLU A 88 -10.77 -7.63 -0.13
N THR A 89 -11.50 -6.54 0.14
CA THR A 89 -11.20 -5.66 1.29
C THR A 89 -11.30 -6.39 2.63
N ALA A 90 -12.28 -7.29 2.79
CA ALA A 90 -12.40 -8.16 3.95
C ALA A 90 -11.20 -9.11 4.08
N SER A 91 -10.77 -9.73 2.97
CA SER A 91 -9.60 -10.63 2.94
C SER A 91 -8.32 -9.91 3.41
N TRP A 92 -8.11 -8.66 2.98
CA TRP A 92 -6.95 -7.86 3.38
C TRP A 92 -6.96 -7.46 4.85
N ARG A 93 -8.14 -7.16 5.43
CA ARG A 93 -8.29 -6.87 6.86
C ARG A 93 -8.02 -8.10 7.70
N LEU A 94 -8.57 -9.23 7.26
CA LEU A 94 -8.53 -10.46 8.04
C LEU A 94 -7.17 -11.15 7.97
N LYS A 95 -6.32 -10.91 6.97
CA LYS A 95 -5.08 -11.67 6.72
C LYS A 95 -4.22 -11.94 7.97
N TRP A 96 -4.05 -10.94 8.85
CA TRP A 96 -3.20 -11.07 10.04
C TRP A 96 -3.76 -12.03 11.08
N VAL A 97 -5.09 -12.15 11.17
CA VAL A 97 -5.79 -13.04 12.10
C VAL A 97 -6.19 -14.35 11.42
N ALA A 98 -6.66 -14.29 10.17
CA ALA A 98 -7.10 -15.44 9.39
C ALA A 98 -5.97 -16.40 9.06
N ILE A 99 -4.78 -15.94 8.68
CA ILE A 99 -3.70 -16.86 8.30
C ILE A 99 -3.36 -17.83 9.45
N PRO A 100 -3.03 -17.37 10.68
CA PRO A 100 -2.75 -18.30 11.78
C PRO A 100 -3.98 -19.12 12.18
N ALA A 101 -5.17 -18.51 12.23
CA ALA A 101 -6.40 -19.20 12.59
C ALA A 101 -6.77 -20.31 11.59
N THR A 102 -6.69 -20.04 10.28
CA THR A 102 -6.97 -21.01 9.22
C THR A 102 -5.98 -22.17 9.25
N LEU A 103 -4.69 -21.92 9.47
CA LEU A 103 -3.68 -22.97 9.60
C LEU A 103 -3.99 -23.89 10.80
N PHE A 104 -4.33 -23.32 11.95
CA PHE A 104 -4.71 -24.08 13.14
C PHE A 104 -5.99 -24.91 12.90
N VAL A 105 -7.04 -24.30 12.36
CA VAL A 105 -8.31 -24.97 12.06
C VAL A 105 -8.11 -26.06 11.00
N LEU A 106 -7.34 -25.83 9.94
CA LEU A 106 -7.06 -26.81 8.89
C LEU A 106 -6.27 -28.01 9.44
N PHE A 107 -5.23 -27.77 10.24
CA PHE A 107 -4.43 -28.84 10.81
C PHE A 107 -5.24 -29.69 11.80
N GLY A 108 -5.99 -29.03 12.70
CA GLY A 108 -6.92 -29.69 13.62
C GLY A 108 -8.00 -30.48 12.87
N SER A 109 -8.61 -29.87 11.85
CA SER A 109 -9.65 -30.50 11.05
C SER A 109 -9.12 -31.70 10.24
N ARG A 110 -7.92 -31.60 9.68
CA ARG A 110 -7.25 -32.71 8.97
C ARG A 110 -6.99 -33.89 9.90
N LYS A 111 -6.54 -33.64 11.13
CA LYS A 111 -6.30 -34.69 12.13
C LYS A 111 -7.60 -35.38 12.54
N LEU A 112 -8.66 -34.61 12.82
CA LEU A 112 -9.98 -35.15 13.17
C LEU A 112 -10.59 -35.94 12.01
N TYR A 113 -10.57 -35.40 10.80
CA TYR A 113 -11.11 -36.07 9.61
C TYR A 113 -10.39 -37.40 9.34
N ARG A 114 -9.05 -37.41 9.37
CA ARG A 114 -8.26 -38.65 9.25
C ARG A 114 -8.62 -39.68 10.32
N SER A 115 -8.93 -39.24 11.54
CA SER A 115 -9.34 -40.17 12.59
C SER A 115 -10.72 -40.78 12.36
N ILE A 116 -11.68 -40.03 11.80
CA ILE A 116 -13.00 -40.55 11.44
C ILE A 116 -12.87 -41.58 10.31
N VAL A 117 -12.05 -41.30 9.30
CA VAL A 117 -11.84 -42.20 8.15
C VAL A 117 -11.15 -43.51 8.56
N ARG A 118 -10.27 -43.49 9.56
CA ARG A 118 -9.56 -44.69 10.03
C ARG A 118 -10.42 -45.64 10.86
N LEU A 119 -11.45 -45.14 11.55
CA LEU A 119 -12.29 -45.91 12.48
C LEU A 119 -13.77 -45.69 12.17
N PRO A 120 -14.28 -46.24 11.05
CA PRO A 120 -15.67 -46.01 10.63
C PRO A 120 -16.70 -46.67 11.57
N SER A 121 -16.30 -47.67 12.35
CA SER A 121 -17.16 -48.31 13.36
C SER A 121 -17.49 -47.39 14.53
N ASP A 122 -16.53 -46.53 14.92
CA ASP A 122 -16.60 -45.76 16.16
C ASP A 122 -17.20 -44.35 15.94
N PHE A 123 -17.23 -43.90 14.68
CA PHE A 123 -17.64 -42.56 14.29
C PHE A 123 -18.70 -42.57 13.19
N CYS A 124 -19.78 -41.85 13.44
CA CYS A 124 -20.87 -41.62 12.49
C CYS A 124 -20.80 -40.20 11.89
N GLY A 125 -21.52 -39.99 10.78
CA GLY A 125 -21.64 -38.66 10.16
C GLY A 125 -20.49 -38.26 9.22
N LEU A 126 -19.88 -39.22 8.50
CA LEU A 126 -18.82 -38.95 7.52
C LEU A 126 -19.21 -37.87 6.50
N ARG A 127 -20.49 -37.82 6.08
CA ARG A 127 -21.00 -36.79 5.15
C ARG A 127 -20.88 -35.38 5.74
N TYR A 128 -21.21 -35.20 7.02
CA TYR A 128 -21.09 -33.92 7.72
C TYR A 128 -19.62 -33.54 7.91
N ALA A 129 -18.78 -34.50 8.32
CA ALA A 129 -17.34 -34.28 8.45
C ALA A 129 -16.68 -33.84 7.13
N ARG A 130 -17.09 -34.43 5.99
CA ARG A 130 -16.59 -34.04 4.66
C ARG A 130 -17.03 -32.62 4.28
N ARG A 131 -18.28 -32.24 4.55
CA ARG A 131 -18.78 -30.87 4.29
C ARG A 131 -18.10 -29.83 5.18
N GLY A 132 -17.95 -30.12 6.48
CA GLY A 132 -17.23 -29.25 7.42
C GLY A 132 -15.77 -29.04 7.01
N TYR A 133 -15.06 -30.13 6.69
CA TYR A 133 -13.68 -30.04 6.21
C TYR A 133 -13.56 -29.28 4.87
N ALA A 134 -14.47 -29.51 3.93
CA ALA A 134 -14.50 -28.78 2.67
C ALA A 134 -14.76 -27.27 2.88
N ALA A 135 -15.69 -26.91 3.77
CA ALA A 135 -15.94 -25.52 4.14
C ALA A 135 -14.71 -24.86 4.77
N SER A 136 -14.04 -25.54 5.70
CA SER A 136 -12.79 -25.07 6.31
C SER A 136 -11.65 -24.86 5.30
N LEU A 137 -11.65 -25.59 4.18
CA LEU A 137 -10.66 -25.46 3.11
C LEU A 137 -11.04 -24.37 2.10
N ALA A 138 -12.32 -24.21 1.81
CA ALA A 138 -12.81 -23.22 0.85
C ALA A 138 -12.47 -21.79 1.26
N VAL A 139 -12.63 -21.44 2.54
CA VAL A 139 -12.34 -20.07 3.06
C VAL A 139 -10.89 -19.64 2.82
N PRO A 140 -9.85 -20.33 3.35
CA PRO A 140 -8.47 -19.94 3.12
C PRO A 140 -8.06 -19.98 1.66
N LEU A 141 -8.60 -20.91 0.86
CA LEU A 141 -8.36 -20.95 -0.58
C LEU A 141 -8.93 -19.71 -1.27
N SER A 142 -10.15 -19.30 -0.92
CA SER A 142 -10.76 -18.08 -1.44
C SER A 142 -9.96 -16.83 -1.07
N ILE A 143 -9.50 -16.73 0.18
CA ILE A 143 -8.63 -15.62 0.64
C ILE A 143 -7.33 -15.61 -0.14
N LEU A 144 -6.69 -16.77 -0.33
CA LEU A 144 -5.42 -16.89 -1.05
C LEU A 144 -5.57 -16.49 -2.52
N VAL A 145 -6.65 -16.93 -3.19
CA VAL A 145 -6.94 -16.54 -4.58
C VAL A 145 -7.18 -15.03 -4.69
N MET A 146 -7.99 -14.46 -3.80
CA MET A 146 -8.29 -13.02 -3.83
C MET A 146 -7.06 -12.16 -3.54
N ILE A 147 -6.23 -12.54 -2.57
CA ILE A 147 -4.97 -11.85 -2.30
C ILE A 147 -4.02 -12.03 -3.50
N GLY A 148 -3.85 -13.25 -4.01
CA GLY A 148 -2.93 -13.55 -5.10
C GLY A 148 -3.20 -12.73 -6.36
N VAL A 149 -4.48 -12.58 -6.74
CA VAL A 149 -4.87 -11.78 -7.92
C VAL A 149 -4.69 -10.27 -7.70
N THR A 150 -4.82 -9.78 -6.47
CA THR A 150 -4.87 -8.33 -6.16
C THR A 150 -3.53 -7.74 -5.69
N VAL A 151 -2.57 -8.59 -5.32
CA VAL A 151 -1.20 -8.19 -4.97
C VAL A 151 -0.52 -7.34 -6.04
N PRO A 152 -0.47 -7.71 -7.35
CA PRO A 152 0.27 -6.93 -8.33
C PRO A 152 -0.27 -5.51 -8.48
N GLU A 153 -1.60 -5.34 -8.50
CA GLU A 153 -2.21 -4.02 -8.64
C GLU A 153 -2.00 -3.16 -7.39
N ARG A 154 -2.02 -3.76 -6.19
CA ARG A 154 -1.68 -3.03 -4.97
C ARG A 154 -0.22 -2.59 -4.90
N LEU A 155 0.70 -3.39 -5.45
CA LEU A 155 2.10 -2.97 -5.57
C LEU A 155 2.22 -1.77 -6.51
N ARG A 156 1.47 -1.76 -7.63
CA ARG A 156 1.41 -0.61 -8.54
C ARG A 156 0.79 0.63 -7.88
N HIS A 157 -0.32 0.49 -7.17
CA HIS A 157 -0.91 1.60 -6.43
C HIS A 157 0.02 2.16 -5.36
N ARG A 158 0.81 1.30 -4.69
CA ARG A 158 1.83 1.75 -3.75
C ARG A 158 2.90 2.57 -4.45
N GLN A 159 3.34 2.15 -5.64
CA GLN A 159 4.29 2.91 -6.46
C GLN A 159 3.71 4.28 -6.86
N TRP A 160 2.47 4.33 -7.36
CA TRP A 160 1.81 5.61 -7.67
C TRP A 160 1.67 6.53 -6.46
N GLY A 161 1.41 5.97 -5.27
CA GLY A 161 1.36 6.76 -4.04
C GLY A 161 2.71 7.38 -3.67
N ILE A 162 3.80 6.63 -3.88
CA ILE A 162 5.17 7.13 -3.67
C ILE A 162 5.48 8.22 -4.70
N GLU A 163 5.27 7.94 -5.98
CA GLU A 163 5.48 8.90 -7.09
C GLU A 163 4.68 10.18 -6.86
N ALA A 164 3.38 10.08 -6.55
CA ALA A 164 2.53 11.24 -6.28
C ALA A 164 3.02 12.07 -5.08
N GLY A 165 3.58 11.43 -4.05
CA GLY A 165 4.22 12.13 -2.93
C GLY A 165 5.43 12.94 -3.37
N GLN A 166 6.24 12.41 -4.29
CA GLN A 166 7.40 13.13 -4.81
C GLN A 166 7.00 14.29 -5.74
N TYR A 167 6.01 14.08 -6.61
CA TYR A 167 5.45 15.17 -7.43
C TYR A 167 4.85 16.28 -6.56
N ALA A 168 4.17 15.92 -5.47
CA ALA A 168 3.65 16.90 -4.52
C ALA A 168 4.77 17.77 -3.93
N LEU A 169 5.92 17.18 -3.56
CA LEU A 169 7.10 17.93 -3.14
C LEU A 169 7.58 18.89 -4.24
N GLY A 170 7.68 18.43 -5.49
CA GLY A 170 8.02 19.28 -6.63
C GLY A 170 7.10 20.49 -6.77
N TYR A 171 5.78 20.29 -6.67
CA TYR A 171 4.80 21.39 -6.73
C TYR A 171 4.89 22.32 -5.52
N THR A 172 5.26 21.84 -4.34
CA THR A 172 5.47 22.72 -3.17
C THR A 172 6.65 23.67 -3.39
N PHE A 173 7.76 23.18 -3.98
CA PHE A 173 8.90 24.03 -4.33
C PHE A 173 8.55 25.03 -5.44
N ASP A 174 7.88 24.59 -6.49
CA ASP A 174 7.45 25.47 -7.59
C ASP A 174 6.56 26.62 -7.06
N ARG A 175 5.58 26.29 -6.22
CA ARG A 175 4.75 27.30 -5.52
C ARG A 175 5.62 28.24 -4.69
N ALA A 176 6.59 27.73 -3.93
CA ALA A 176 7.47 28.54 -3.10
C ALA A 176 8.33 29.51 -3.93
N PHE A 177 8.90 29.05 -5.06
CA PHE A 177 9.64 29.90 -5.99
C PHE A 177 8.76 30.99 -6.61
N PHE A 178 7.54 30.62 -7.02
CA PHE A 178 6.58 31.59 -7.57
C PHE A 178 6.26 32.69 -6.56
N GLN A 179 5.93 32.32 -5.33
CA GLN A 179 5.63 33.28 -4.26
C GLN A 179 6.84 34.14 -3.87
N TYR A 180 8.05 33.55 -3.85
CA TYR A 180 9.28 34.30 -3.62
C TYR A 180 9.51 35.33 -4.73
N ARG A 181 9.35 34.94 -5.99
CA ARG A 181 9.50 35.81 -7.15
C ARG A 181 8.48 36.94 -7.15
N GLU A 182 7.22 36.66 -6.80
CA GLU A 182 6.17 37.67 -6.67
C GLU A 182 6.51 38.70 -5.60
N LYS A 183 7.06 38.25 -4.45
CA LYS A 183 7.40 39.12 -3.32
C LYS A 183 8.67 39.96 -3.53
N PHE A 184 9.71 39.39 -4.15
CA PHE A 184 11.03 40.02 -4.24
C PHE A 184 11.43 40.45 -5.66
N GLY A 185 10.63 40.12 -6.68
CA GLY A 185 10.91 40.44 -8.09
C GLY A 185 12.10 39.69 -8.70
N LYS A 186 12.69 38.74 -7.96
CA LYS A 186 13.87 37.96 -8.38
C LYS A 186 13.77 36.51 -7.93
N MET A 187 14.49 35.61 -8.59
CA MET A 187 14.67 34.24 -8.11
C MET A 187 15.57 34.21 -6.87
N PRO A 188 15.41 33.22 -5.97
CA PRO A 188 16.29 33.07 -4.83
C PRO A 188 17.69 32.66 -5.30
N ASN A 189 18.72 33.04 -4.54
CA ASN A 189 20.09 32.60 -4.84
C ASN A 189 20.38 31.25 -4.19
N ASP A 190 19.74 30.98 -3.05
CA ASP A 190 19.85 29.74 -2.30
C ASP A 190 18.46 29.25 -1.84
N LEU A 191 18.31 27.95 -1.65
CA LEU A 191 17.05 27.35 -1.19
C LEU A 191 16.67 27.82 0.22
N SER A 192 17.64 28.23 1.03
CA SER A 192 17.40 28.80 2.36
C SER A 192 16.61 30.12 2.32
N ASP A 193 16.66 30.87 1.21
CA ASP A 193 15.90 32.11 1.01
C ASP A 193 14.39 31.86 1.00
N LEU A 194 13.95 30.65 0.62
CA LEU A 194 12.54 30.27 0.59
C LEU A 194 11.89 30.30 1.98
N ARG A 195 12.68 30.29 3.07
CA ARG A 195 12.16 30.45 4.45
C ARG A 195 11.55 31.82 4.72
N GLN A 196 11.82 32.82 3.86
CA GLN A 196 11.27 34.17 3.98
C GLN A 196 9.84 34.28 3.39
N VAL A 197 9.38 33.24 2.70
CA VAL A 197 8.02 33.14 2.12
C VAL A 197 7.04 32.76 3.24
N PRO A 198 5.86 33.40 3.33
CA PRO A 198 4.85 33.02 4.31
C PRO A 198 4.32 31.61 4.03
N ASP A 199 4.45 30.72 5.01
CA ASP A 199 4.04 29.32 4.92
C ASP A 199 3.03 29.01 6.05
N PRO A 200 1.72 29.26 5.83
CA PRO A 200 0.71 29.05 6.87
C PRO A 200 0.56 27.59 7.28
N ASP A 201 0.83 26.66 6.36
CA ASP A 201 0.64 25.22 6.55
C ASP A 201 1.94 24.49 6.95
N GLY A 202 3.08 25.18 6.96
CA GLY A 202 4.40 24.57 7.24
C GLY A 202 4.91 23.65 6.12
N SER A 203 4.28 23.68 4.95
CA SER A 203 4.58 22.80 3.81
C SER A 203 5.96 23.07 3.18
N ILE A 204 6.35 24.33 3.05
CA ILE A 204 7.64 24.76 2.50
C ILE A 204 8.75 24.42 3.50
N ALA A 205 8.52 24.67 4.79
CA ALA A 205 9.47 24.29 5.84
C ALA A 205 9.68 22.77 5.90
N ALA A 206 8.61 21.98 5.78
CA ALA A 206 8.69 20.52 5.73
C ALA A 206 9.43 20.03 4.48
N ALA A 207 9.14 20.62 3.30
CA ALA A 207 9.81 20.29 2.06
C ALA A 207 11.31 20.64 2.12
N LEU A 208 11.68 21.80 2.66
CA LEU A 208 13.07 22.16 2.89
C LEU A 208 13.76 21.18 3.82
N ASN A 209 13.14 20.79 4.94
CA ASN A 209 13.72 19.83 5.89
C ASN A 209 13.89 18.42 5.30
N SER A 210 13.13 18.07 4.25
CA SER A 210 13.29 16.80 3.54
C SER A 210 14.54 16.76 2.65
N LEU A 211 15.11 17.92 2.31
CA LEU A 211 16.36 18.01 1.57
C LEU A 211 17.55 17.95 2.53
N ASP A 212 18.51 17.10 2.20
CA ASP A 212 19.72 16.92 3.00
C ASP A 212 20.53 18.23 3.03
N PRO A 213 21.05 18.68 4.20
CA PRO A 213 21.78 19.95 4.31
C PRO A 213 22.99 20.08 3.38
N LEU A 214 23.64 18.97 3.08
CA LEU A 214 24.78 18.91 2.17
C LEU A 214 24.37 18.87 0.69
N ALA A 215 23.11 18.53 0.41
CA ALA A 215 22.56 18.48 -0.94
C ALA A 215 22.10 19.86 -1.44
N TYR A 216 21.77 20.81 -0.55
CA TYR A 216 21.26 22.13 -0.91
C TYR A 216 22.11 22.85 -1.97
N THR A 217 23.43 22.83 -1.83
CA THR A 217 24.36 23.56 -2.71
C THR A 217 24.45 23.00 -4.12
N ASN A 218 24.14 21.72 -4.31
CA ASN A 218 24.19 21.07 -5.63
C ASN A 218 22.81 20.83 -6.25
N ALA A 219 21.75 20.84 -5.43
CA ALA A 219 20.38 20.59 -5.85
C ALA A 219 19.80 21.74 -6.67
N TYR A 220 20.12 22.99 -6.34
CA TYR A 220 19.54 24.18 -6.96
C TYR A 220 20.56 24.93 -7.81
N ARG A 221 20.21 25.20 -9.07
CA ARG A 221 21.03 25.96 -10.02
C ARG A 221 20.18 26.99 -10.75
N PRO A 222 20.19 28.26 -10.32
CA PRO A 222 19.60 29.34 -11.10
C PRO A 222 20.52 29.67 -12.27
N TRP A 223 19.95 29.95 -13.43
CA TRP A 223 20.66 30.42 -14.61
C TRP A 223 19.78 31.39 -15.40
N ALA A 224 20.37 32.15 -16.32
CA ALA A 224 19.61 33.12 -17.10
C ALA A 224 19.91 32.96 -18.58
N ASP A 225 18.86 32.80 -19.37
CA ASP A 225 18.93 32.93 -20.82
C ASP A 225 18.70 34.39 -21.20
N VAL A 226 19.73 35.03 -21.71
CA VAL A 226 19.60 36.35 -22.33
C VAL A 226 19.21 36.11 -23.78
N ALA A 227 17.97 36.42 -24.12
CA ALA A 227 17.55 36.42 -25.52
C ALA A 227 18.33 37.51 -26.26
N ALA A 228 19.39 37.12 -26.96
CA ALA A 228 20.16 38.05 -27.77
C ALA A 228 19.26 38.54 -28.90
N LEU A 229 18.79 39.79 -28.78
CA LEU A 229 18.16 40.50 -29.88
C LEU A 229 19.13 40.46 -31.07
N PRO A 230 18.72 39.96 -32.25
CA PRO A 230 19.62 39.93 -33.39
C PRO A 230 20.06 41.37 -33.68
N LYS A 231 21.38 41.64 -33.60
CA LYS A 231 22.00 42.94 -33.90
C LYS A 231 21.82 43.40 -35.36
N GLN A 232 21.03 42.69 -36.16
CA GLN A 232 20.72 43.09 -37.51
C GLN A 232 19.78 44.30 -37.46
N LYS A 233 20.20 45.40 -38.09
CA LYS A 233 19.34 46.56 -38.37
C LYS A 233 17.96 46.05 -38.79
N PRO A 234 16.86 46.53 -38.18
CA PRO A 234 15.52 46.13 -38.59
C PRO A 234 15.41 46.34 -40.10
N ARG A 235 15.34 45.25 -40.85
CA ARG A 235 15.14 45.31 -42.30
C ARG A 235 13.77 45.96 -42.46
N THR A 236 13.73 47.13 -43.09
CA THR A 236 12.49 47.87 -43.28
C THR A 236 11.50 46.99 -44.04
N LEU A 237 10.55 46.41 -43.31
CA LEU A 237 9.43 45.70 -43.89
C LEU A 237 8.55 46.74 -44.58
N ARG A 238 8.74 46.90 -45.90
CA ARG A 238 7.78 47.61 -46.76
C ARG A 238 6.52 46.76 -46.86
N GLY A 239 5.56 46.99 -45.97
CA GLY A 239 4.24 46.34 -46.02
C GLY A 239 3.39 46.66 -44.79
N ALA A 240 2.24 47.28 -45.01
CA ALA A 240 1.41 47.93 -44.01
C ALA A 240 0.52 47.01 -43.14
N VAL A 241 0.96 45.80 -42.76
CA VAL A 241 0.01 44.78 -42.22
C VAL A 241 0.29 44.29 -40.79
N ILE A 242 1.30 44.80 -40.07
CA ILE A 242 1.46 44.46 -38.64
C ILE A 242 1.68 45.74 -37.83
N ARG A 243 0.63 46.54 -37.71
CA ARG A 243 0.45 47.52 -36.63
C ARG A 243 -0.74 47.04 -35.82
N ASN A 244 -0.49 46.28 -34.74
CA ASN A 244 -1.37 46.11 -33.56
C ASN A 244 -0.85 45.00 -32.62
N ALA A 245 0.43 45.08 -32.24
CA ALA A 245 0.90 44.50 -30.99
C ALA A 245 1.42 45.68 -30.16
N SER A 246 0.49 46.35 -29.48
CA SER A 246 0.76 47.52 -28.65
C SER A 246 1.55 47.10 -27.40
N LEU A 247 2.85 47.39 -27.42
CA LEU A 247 3.57 47.78 -26.22
C LEU A 247 3.06 49.18 -25.84
N ASN A 248 2.13 49.25 -24.89
CA ASN A 248 1.84 50.50 -24.20
C ASN A 248 2.89 50.69 -23.10
N THR A 249 4.04 51.21 -23.49
CA THR A 249 4.96 51.90 -22.57
C THR A 249 4.89 53.37 -22.93
N ALA A 250 3.91 54.06 -22.36
CA ALA A 250 3.89 55.51 -22.27
C ALA A 250 4.21 55.91 -20.84
N THR A 251 4.99 56.99 -20.70
CA THR A 251 5.49 57.65 -19.48
C THR A 251 6.58 56.88 -18.70
N ASP A 252 7.85 57.04 -19.07
CA ASP A 252 8.69 58.11 -18.51
C ASP A 252 10.09 58.13 -19.17
N ASP A 253 10.57 59.35 -19.43
CA ASP A 253 11.75 59.67 -20.22
C ASP A 253 13.08 59.35 -19.48
N SER A 254 13.57 58.11 -19.58
CA SER A 254 15.02 57.80 -19.41
C SER A 254 15.49 56.43 -19.96
N LEU A 255 14.72 55.76 -20.82
CA LEU A 255 14.94 54.35 -21.19
C LEU A 255 15.46 54.12 -22.64
N SER A 256 16.13 55.10 -23.24
CA SER A 256 16.76 54.90 -24.57
C SER A 256 18.10 54.16 -24.52
N ASP A 257 18.71 53.97 -23.34
CA ASP A 257 19.93 53.17 -23.14
C ASP A 257 19.64 51.72 -22.66
N SER A 258 18.40 51.43 -22.24
CA SER A 258 17.96 50.09 -21.79
C SER A 258 17.24 49.28 -22.87
N LEU A 259 17.01 49.85 -24.06
CA LEU A 259 16.41 49.14 -25.21
C LEU A 259 17.38 48.16 -25.90
N GLY A 260 18.65 48.12 -25.47
CA GLY A 260 19.61 47.06 -25.80
C GLY A 260 19.64 45.91 -24.80
N GLU A 261 18.88 46.00 -23.71
CA GLU A 261 18.83 45.00 -22.66
C GLU A 261 17.85 43.90 -23.09
N GLY A 262 18.39 42.84 -23.72
CA GLY A 262 17.60 41.71 -24.17
C GLY A 262 16.72 41.16 -23.05
N LEU A 263 15.52 40.69 -23.40
CA LEU A 263 14.64 39.99 -22.47
C LEU A 263 15.43 38.85 -21.81
N SER A 264 15.70 38.99 -20.51
CA SER A 264 16.38 37.97 -19.71
C SER A 264 15.32 37.09 -19.04
N PHE A 265 15.34 35.79 -19.37
CA PHE A 265 14.52 34.80 -18.69
C PHE A 265 15.40 34.13 -17.63
N THR A 266 15.11 34.39 -16.36
CA THR A 266 15.73 33.66 -15.25
C THR A 266 15.07 32.30 -15.15
N ASN A 267 15.82 31.26 -15.45
CA ASN A 267 15.41 29.87 -15.37
C ASN A 267 16.03 29.22 -14.13
N TYR A 268 15.47 28.10 -13.68
CA TYR A 268 16.05 27.34 -12.59
C TYR A 268 15.97 25.83 -12.84
N ASP A 269 17.03 25.15 -12.43
CA ASP A 269 17.08 23.70 -12.32
C ASP A 269 17.10 23.35 -10.83
N LEU A 270 16.06 22.67 -10.35
CA LEU A 270 16.02 22.07 -9.02
C LEU A 270 15.98 20.55 -9.16
N ARG A 271 16.95 19.87 -8.54
CA ARG A 271 16.99 18.42 -8.42
C ARG A 271 16.46 18.02 -7.05
N LEU A 272 15.45 17.16 -7.04
CA LEU A 272 14.83 16.58 -5.86
C LEU A 272 15.16 15.10 -5.79
N PRO A 273 15.37 14.56 -4.58
CA PRO A 273 15.76 13.17 -4.42
C PRO A 273 14.65 12.20 -4.84
N GLY A 274 15.06 11.07 -5.41
CA GLY A 274 14.21 9.92 -5.76
C GLY A 274 13.59 9.22 -4.54
N PRO A 275 12.85 8.11 -4.73
CA PRO A 275 12.27 7.33 -3.63
C PRO A 275 13.30 6.73 -2.68
N ASP A 276 14.55 6.61 -3.12
CA ASP A 276 15.68 6.15 -2.33
C ASP A 276 16.27 7.23 -1.39
N ASN A 277 15.81 8.49 -1.53
CA ASN A 277 16.34 9.67 -0.85
C ASN A 277 17.83 9.94 -1.13
N LEU A 278 18.39 9.38 -2.20
CA LEU A 278 19.77 9.63 -2.60
C LEU A 278 19.77 10.62 -3.75
N MET A 279 20.63 11.63 -3.66
CA MET A 279 20.81 12.60 -4.73
C MET A 279 21.83 12.08 -5.74
N GLY A 280 21.65 12.41 -7.02
CA GLY A 280 22.59 12.04 -8.07
C GLY A 280 22.17 10.81 -8.88
N THR A 281 21.06 10.17 -8.52
CA THR A 281 20.55 8.94 -9.13
C THR A 281 19.60 9.22 -10.31
N GLU A 282 19.27 8.19 -11.09
CA GLU A 282 18.45 8.31 -12.31
C GLU A 282 16.96 8.53 -12.03
N ASP A 283 16.52 8.22 -10.81
CA ASP A 283 15.17 8.35 -10.28
C ASP A 283 14.91 9.70 -9.58
N ASP A 284 15.90 10.59 -9.57
CA ASP A 284 15.72 11.96 -9.12
C ASP A 284 14.71 12.72 -9.99
N LEU A 285 13.94 13.59 -9.35
CA LEU A 285 13.04 14.51 -10.04
C LEU A 285 13.79 15.81 -10.36
N LEU A 286 13.70 16.23 -11.62
CA LEU A 286 14.19 17.52 -12.09
C LEU A 286 13.01 18.45 -12.30
N VAL A 287 12.96 19.52 -11.52
CA VAL A 287 12.04 20.64 -11.68
C VAL A 287 12.77 21.72 -12.47
N ARG A 288 12.31 21.97 -13.69
CA ARG A 288 12.83 23.02 -14.57
C ARG A 288 11.72 23.99 -14.91
N ASP A 289 11.81 25.21 -14.40
CA ASP A 289 10.83 26.27 -14.66
C ASP A 289 9.37 25.81 -14.45
N GLY A 290 9.14 25.08 -13.35
CA GLY A 290 7.82 24.51 -12.98
C GLY A 290 7.44 23.22 -13.73
N VAL A 291 8.24 22.79 -14.71
CA VAL A 291 8.06 21.49 -15.37
C VAL A 291 8.82 20.42 -14.58
N ILE A 292 8.08 19.47 -14.02
CA ILE A 292 8.63 18.34 -13.27
C ILE A 292 8.85 17.18 -14.24
N THR A 293 10.08 16.67 -14.32
CA THR A 293 10.46 15.53 -15.17
C THR A 293 11.38 14.58 -14.41
N ASN A 294 11.39 13.29 -14.78
CA ASN A 294 12.37 12.35 -14.26
C ASN A 294 13.76 12.62 -14.85
N ALA A 295 14.82 12.49 -14.05
CA ALA A 295 16.20 12.66 -14.51
C ALA A 295 16.54 11.72 -15.68
N SER A 296 16.11 10.46 -15.59
CA SER A 296 16.24 9.46 -16.67
C SER A 296 15.61 9.88 -18.01
N GLU A 297 14.49 10.61 -17.98
CA GLU A 297 13.82 11.08 -19.21
C GLU A 297 14.59 12.23 -19.88
N THR A 298 15.21 13.12 -19.09
CA THR A 298 15.97 14.25 -19.62
C THR A 298 17.26 13.81 -20.32
N LEU A 299 18.00 12.85 -19.75
CA LEU A 299 19.21 12.28 -20.36
C LEU A 299 18.90 11.66 -21.73
N ARG A 300 17.77 10.95 -21.83
CA ARG A 300 17.36 10.30 -23.09
C ARG A 300 17.06 11.32 -24.20
N ARG A 301 16.46 12.47 -23.88
CA ARG A 301 16.20 13.54 -24.85
C ARG A 301 17.49 14.18 -25.36
N VAL A 302 18.44 14.48 -24.48
CA VAL A 302 19.73 15.06 -24.87
C VAL A 302 20.45 14.12 -25.85
N SER A 303 20.56 12.82 -25.55
CA SER A 303 21.20 11.83 -26.44
C SER A 303 20.51 11.71 -27.80
N SER A 304 19.18 11.80 -27.86
CA SER A 304 18.43 11.72 -29.12
C SER A 304 18.62 12.96 -30.01
N THR A 305 18.80 14.14 -29.41
CA THR A 305 18.95 15.41 -30.16
C THR A 305 20.38 15.56 -30.72
N THR A 306 21.39 15.08 -29.99
CA THR A 306 22.78 15.06 -30.47
C THR A 306 22.96 14.12 -31.66
N SER A 307 22.25 12.98 -31.65
CA SER A 307 22.30 11.98 -32.72
C SER A 307 21.63 12.46 -34.03
N ALA A 308 20.63 13.33 -33.95
CA ALA A 308 19.97 13.92 -35.12
C ALA A 308 20.81 15.04 -35.77
N THR A 309 21.60 15.76 -34.98
CA THR A 309 22.42 16.88 -35.46
C THR A 309 23.73 16.42 -36.10
N GLN A 310 24.27 15.27 -35.69
CA GLN A 310 25.53 14.74 -36.23
C GLN A 310 25.39 14.05 -37.61
N LYS A 311 24.17 13.81 -38.10
CA LYS A 311 23.92 13.20 -39.43
C LYS A 311 23.64 14.23 -40.55
N ARG A 312 23.82 15.52 -40.28
CA ARG A 312 23.74 16.62 -41.26
C ARG A 312 25.03 17.44 -41.27
N GLN A 313 26.15 16.79 -41.58
CA GLN A 313 27.28 17.47 -42.19
C GLN A 313 27.63 16.71 -43.48
N PRO A 314 27.54 17.36 -44.66
CA PRO A 314 28.06 16.79 -45.91
C PRO A 314 29.58 16.71 -45.91
#